data_AF-A0A662N0T4-F1
#
_entry.id   AF-A0A662N0T4-F1
#
_cell.length_a   1.000
_cell.length_b   1.000
_cell.length_c   1.000
_cell.angle_alpha   90.00
_cell.angle_beta   90.00
_cell.angle_gamma   90.00
#
_symmetry.space_group_name_H-M   'P 1'
#
loop_
_entity.id
_entity.type
_entity.pdbx_description
1 polymer ?
#
loop_
_entity_poly.entity_id
_entity_poly.type
_entity_poly.pdbx_seq_one_letter_code
_entity_poly.pdbx_strand_id
1 'polypeptide(L)'
;MHLIFNSNLPLQLPMPNSSKPRQDPSKITTQGDLQTSVKDAVSLTFSARIKLLNEAIKEVDQEMLVREQISRRILREIDSEIVALEQQLKEINHWQIGQNESVDARRLGLEREILAHKRERRDEIVRRWQDLSALVRRRRDLIMEREELKNLEKMLAP
;
A
#
# COMPACT_ATOMS: atom_id res chain seq x y z
N MET A 1 -4.89 -56.42 -21.29
CA MET A 1 -4.08 -57.47 -21.98
C MET A 1 -2.70 -56.87 -22.17
N HIS A 2 -1.61 -57.29 -21.51
CA HIS A 2 -1.11 -58.64 -21.32
C HIS A 2 -0.60 -58.89 -19.89
N LEU A 3 -0.91 -60.08 -19.39
CA LEU A 3 -0.25 -60.80 -18.30
C LEU A 3 0.84 -61.70 -18.91
N ILE A 4 2.02 -61.77 -18.29
CA ILE A 4 2.94 -62.94 -18.14
C ILE A 4 3.89 -62.50 -16.99
N PHE A 5 3.94 -63.00 -15.75
CA PHE A 5 3.89 -64.34 -15.10
C PHE A 5 5.07 -65.26 -15.38
N ASN A 6 6.00 -65.34 -14.40
CA ASN A 6 6.74 -66.51 -13.87
C ASN A 6 8.20 -66.18 -13.52
N SER A 7 8.86 -66.72 -12.49
CA SER A 7 8.53 -67.42 -11.23
C SER A 7 9.86 -67.94 -10.64
N ASN A 8 9.90 -68.15 -9.32
CA ASN A 8 10.81 -69.03 -8.53
C ASN A 8 12.07 -68.44 -7.84
N LEU A 9 11.88 -68.00 -6.57
CA LEU A 9 12.40 -68.55 -5.29
C LEU A 9 13.80 -69.22 -5.25
N PRO A 10 14.60 -69.03 -4.16
CA PRO A 10 14.23 -69.63 -2.87
C PRO A 10 14.44 -68.79 -1.59
N LEU A 11 13.71 -69.27 -0.58
CA LEU A 11 13.81 -69.05 0.87
C LEU A 11 15.20 -68.74 1.42
N GLN A 12 15.28 -67.67 2.23
CA GLN A 12 16.16 -67.63 3.39
C GLN A 12 15.61 -66.70 4.47
N LEU A 13 15.13 -67.30 5.57
CA LEU A 13 14.95 -66.63 6.84
C LEU A 13 16.30 -66.56 7.56
N PRO A 14 16.63 -65.42 8.18
CA PRO A 14 17.34 -65.43 9.44
C PRO A 14 16.48 -64.80 10.54
N MET A 15 16.46 -65.51 11.67
CA MET A 15 15.88 -65.12 12.96
C MET A 15 16.48 -63.81 13.53
N PRO A 16 15.80 -63.18 14.49
CA PRO A 16 16.09 -61.81 14.92
C PRO A 16 17.21 -61.79 15.95
N ASN A 17 18.22 -60.92 15.78
CA ASN A 17 18.95 -60.28 16.88
C ASN A 17 20.05 -59.34 16.34
N SER A 18 19.85 -58.04 16.54
CA SER A 18 20.87 -57.19 17.16
C SER A 18 20.27 -55.80 17.43
N SER A 19 20.07 -55.53 18.72
CA SER A 19 20.27 -54.22 19.35
C SER A 19 19.91 -52.98 18.53
N LYS A 20 18.63 -52.58 18.61
CA LYS A 20 18.30 -51.14 18.49
C LYS A 20 19.14 -50.40 19.54
N PRO A 21 19.89 -49.35 19.20
CA PRO A 21 20.35 -48.42 20.22
C PRO A 21 19.10 -47.83 20.86
N ARG A 22 18.93 -48.12 22.14
CA ARG A 22 17.96 -47.50 23.02
C ARG A 22 18.19 -45.99 22.89
N GLN A 23 17.29 -45.27 22.22
CA GLN A 23 17.26 -43.83 22.34
C GLN A 23 16.91 -43.55 23.80
N ASP A 24 17.91 -43.10 24.56
CA ASP A 24 17.69 -42.58 25.90
C ASP A 24 16.68 -41.42 25.81
N PRO A 25 15.50 -41.51 26.45
CA PRO A 25 14.51 -40.45 26.43
C PRO A 25 14.86 -39.28 27.38
N SER A 26 16.10 -39.20 27.84
CA SER A 26 16.56 -38.22 28.83
C SER A 26 17.42 -37.12 28.21
N LYS A 27 16.98 -36.55 27.08
CA LYS A 27 17.19 -35.10 26.91
C LYS A 27 16.11 -34.42 27.73
N ILE A 28 16.41 -34.22 29.01
CA ILE A 28 15.68 -33.28 29.85
C ILE A 28 15.86 -31.93 29.15
N THR A 29 14.85 -31.51 28.39
CA THR A 29 14.77 -30.14 27.89
C THR A 29 14.70 -29.27 29.13
N THR A 30 15.83 -28.68 29.50
CA THR A 30 15.96 -27.80 30.65
C THR A 30 15.03 -26.62 30.44
N GLN A 31 14.36 -26.13 31.49
CA GLN A 31 13.49 -24.95 31.39
C GLN A 31 14.19 -23.74 30.74
N GLY A 32 15.52 -23.65 30.83
CA GLY A 32 16.33 -22.64 30.14
C GLY A 32 16.31 -22.74 28.60
N ASP A 33 16.34 -23.94 28.03
CA ASP A 33 16.34 -24.14 26.57
C ASP A 33 14.99 -23.74 25.96
N LEU A 34 13.90 -24.07 26.68
CA LEU A 34 12.54 -23.68 26.30
C LEU A 34 12.33 -22.16 26.40
N GLN A 35 12.82 -21.52 27.47
CA GLN A 35 12.73 -20.06 27.64
C GLN A 35 13.53 -19.30 26.58
N THR A 36 14.67 -19.82 26.15
CA THR A 36 15.50 -19.20 25.11
C THR A 36 14.82 -19.33 23.75
N SER A 37 14.28 -20.52 23.43
CA SER A 37 13.52 -20.75 22.20
C SER A 37 12.26 -19.89 22.07
N VAL A 38 11.54 -19.64 23.17
CA VAL A 38 10.36 -18.77 23.18
C VAL A 38 10.75 -17.30 22.95
N LYS A 39 11.84 -16.82 23.58
CA LYS A 39 12.35 -15.46 23.34
C LYS A 39 12.74 -15.24 21.88
N ASP A 40 13.41 -16.21 21.27
CA ASP A 40 13.82 -16.13 19.87
C ASP A 40 12.62 -16.12 18.92
N ALA A 41 11.60 -16.94 19.19
CA ALA A 41 10.36 -16.95 18.40
C ALA A 41 9.59 -15.62 18.51
N VAL A 42 9.53 -15.04 19.72
CA VAL A 42 8.90 -13.74 19.97
C VAL A 42 9.65 -12.61 19.27
N SER A 43 10.98 -12.58 19.37
CA SER A 43 11.84 -11.61 18.67
C SER A 43 11.68 -11.71 17.14
N LEU A 44 11.67 -12.93 16.59
CA LEU A 44 11.44 -13.15 15.17
C LEU A 44 10.07 -12.59 14.73
N THR A 45 9.04 -12.76 15.56
CA THR A 45 7.69 -12.25 15.29
C THR A 45 7.65 -10.72 15.29
N PHE A 46 8.30 -10.06 16.26
CA PHE A 46 8.43 -8.60 16.28
C PHE A 46 9.18 -8.09 15.06
N SER A 47 10.31 -8.70 14.71
CA SER A 47 11.11 -8.32 13.55
C SER A 47 10.31 -8.42 12.25
N ALA A 48 9.49 -9.47 12.09
CA ALA A 48 8.62 -9.65 10.95
C ALA A 48 7.52 -8.57 10.90
N ARG A 49 6.88 -8.27 12.03
CA ARG A 49 5.86 -7.22 12.10
C ARG A 49 6.44 -5.83 11.84
N ILE A 50 7.62 -5.52 12.37
CA ILE A 50 8.32 -4.25 12.12
C ILE A 50 8.66 -4.09 10.64
N LYS A 51 9.09 -5.18 9.96
CA LYS A 51 9.30 -5.17 8.50
C LYS A 51 8.02 -4.83 7.75
N LEU A 52 6.91 -5.50 8.07
CA LEU A 52 5.60 -5.21 7.45
C LEU A 52 5.16 -3.76 7.68
N LEU A 53 5.36 -3.22 8.89
CA LEU A 53 5.04 -1.81 9.17
C LEU A 53 5.92 -0.85 8.37
N ASN A 54 7.20 -1.16 8.18
CA ASN A 54 8.08 -0.34 7.34
C ASN A 54 7.65 -0.38 5.86
N GLU A 55 7.21 -1.53 5.36
CA GLU A 55 6.66 -1.66 4.00
C GLU A 55 5.37 -0.84 3.87
N ALA A 56 4.44 -0.97 4.81
CA ALA A 56 3.20 -0.19 4.81
C ALA A 56 3.46 1.33 4.89
N ILE A 57 4.45 1.78 5.67
CA ILE A 57 4.84 3.20 5.72
C ILE A 57 5.36 3.67 4.35
N LYS A 58 6.21 2.86 3.68
CA LYS A 58 6.72 3.19 2.35
C LYS A 58 5.61 3.24 1.31
N GLU A 59 4.64 2.34 1.38
CA GLU A 59 3.46 2.34 0.51
C GLU A 59 2.66 3.62 0.68
N VAL A 60 2.37 4.04 1.93
CA VAL A 60 1.68 5.29 2.20
C VAL A 60 2.49 6.50 1.71
N ASP A 61 3.81 6.52 1.91
CA ASP A 61 4.68 7.58 1.40
C ASP A 61 4.62 7.67 -0.14
N GLN A 62 4.63 6.53 -0.82
CA GLN A 62 4.51 6.47 -2.28
C GLN A 62 3.12 6.93 -2.75
N GLU A 63 2.06 6.53 -2.06
CA GLU A 63 0.69 6.95 -2.38
C GLU A 63 0.51 8.46 -2.23
N MET A 64 1.09 9.06 -1.19
CA MET A 64 1.11 10.52 -1.01
C MET A 64 1.79 11.23 -2.19
N LEU A 65 2.95 10.71 -2.65
CA LEU A 65 3.66 11.28 -3.80
C LEU A 65 2.84 11.17 -5.09
N VAL A 66 2.25 10.00 -5.36
CA VAL A 66 1.42 9.78 -6.54
C VAL A 66 0.19 10.69 -6.53
N ARG A 67 -0.48 10.84 -5.37
CA ARG A 67 -1.66 11.71 -5.24
C ARG A 67 -1.33 13.16 -5.51
N GLU A 68 -0.20 13.64 -4.99
CA GLU A 68 0.30 15.00 -5.24
C GLU A 68 0.60 15.22 -6.74
N GLN A 69 1.23 14.25 -7.41
CA GLN A 69 1.53 14.33 -8.85
C GLN A 69 0.26 14.35 -9.71
N ILE A 70 -0.71 13.48 -9.42
CA ILE A 70 -2.00 13.43 -10.13
C ILE A 70 -2.73 14.75 -9.97
N SER A 71 -2.84 15.26 -8.75
CA SER A 71 -3.55 16.52 -8.50
C SER A 71 -2.88 17.70 -9.20
N ARG A 72 -1.54 17.77 -9.19
CA ARG A 72 -0.80 18.79 -9.95
C ARG A 72 -1.01 18.70 -11.46
N ARG A 73 -1.24 17.51 -12.00
CA ARG A 73 -1.57 17.34 -13.42
C ARG A 73 -2.96 17.87 -13.71
N ILE A 74 -3.96 17.43 -12.95
CA ILE A 74 -5.36 17.87 -13.08
C ILE A 74 -5.46 19.39 -12.99
N LEU A 75 -4.84 20.00 -11.97
CA LEU A 75 -4.87 21.45 -11.80
C LEU A 75 -4.24 22.20 -12.97
N ARG A 76 -3.16 21.68 -13.56
CA ARG A 76 -2.55 22.29 -14.75
C ARG A 76 -3.43 22.20 -15.98
N GLU A 77 -4.12 21.07 -16.17
CA GLU A 77 -5.08 20.88 -17.26
C GLU A 77 -6.24 21.89 -17.11
N ILE A 78 -6.84 21.98 -15.93
CA ILE A 78 -7.91 22.96 -15.63
C ILE A 78 -7.43 24.41 -15.83
N ASP A 79 -6.24 24.75 -15.32
CA ASP A 79 -5.68 26.11 -15.48
C ASP A 79 -5.46 26.44 -16.96
N SER A 80 -5.04 25.47 -17.78
CA SER A 80 -4.87 25.67 -19.23
C SER A 80 -6.19 25.89 -19.97
N GLU A 81 -7.25 25.18 -19.57
CA GLU A 81 -8.59 25.33 -20.13
C GLU A 81 -9.19 26.71 -19.77
N ILE A 82 -9.02 27.14 -18.52
CA ILE A 82 -9.43 28.49 -18.09
C ILE A 82 -8.74 29.56 -18.94
N VAL A 83 -7.43 29.47 -19.13
CA VAL A 83 -6.66 30.44 -19.94
C VAL A 83 -7.15 30.45 -21.39
N ALA A 84 -7.42 29.29 -21.98
CA ALA A 84 -7.94 29.19 -23.34
C ALA A 84 -9.32 29.87 -23.47
N LEU A 85 -10.23 29.63 -22.53
CA LEU A 85 -11.55 30.24 -22.51
C LEU A 85 -11.49 31.76 -22.27
N GLU A 86 -10.63 32.22 -21.34
CA GLU A 86 -10.42 33.64 -21.08
C GLU A 86 -9.84 34.36 -22.31
N GLN A 87 -8.98 33.70 -23.08
CA GLN A 87 -8.48 34.22 -24.36
C GLN A 87 -9.61 34.34 -25.40
N GLN A 88 -10.47 33.33 -25.53
CA GLN A 88 -11.64 33.41 -26.41
C GLN A 88 -12.63 34.51 -25.99
N LEU A 89 -12.82 34.72 -24.69
CA LEU A 89 -13.66 35.78 -24.16
C LEU A 89 -13.09 37.17 -24.51
N LYS A 90 -11.76 37.31 -24.42
CA LYS A 90 -11.06 38.53 -24.79
C LYS A 90 -11.21 38.87 -26.27
N GLU A 91 -11.23 37.87 -27.15
CA GLU A 91 -11.42 38.06 -28.58
C GLU A 91 -12.78 38.69 -28.91
N ILE A 92 -13.83 38.37 -28.16
CA ILE A 92 -15.18 38.90 -28.38
C ILE A 92 -15.51 40.15 -27.56
N ASN A 93 -14.61 40.60 -26.68
CA ASN A 93 -14.85 41.75 -25.80
C ASN A 93 -15.01 43.10 -26.52
N HIS A 94 -14.63 43.20 -27.79
CA HIS A 94 -14.81 44.43 -28.57
C HIS A 94 -16.27 44.68 -28.99
N TRP A 95 -17.11 43.64 -28.97
CA TRP A 95 -18.56 43.79 -29.15
C TRP A 95 -19.19 44.29 -27.85
N GLN A 96 -19.93 45.39 -27.91
CA GLN A 96 -20.68 45.85 -26.75
C GLN A 96 -21.90 44.92 -26.53
N ILE A 97 -22.28 44.78 -25.26
CA ILE A 97 -23.46 44.00 -24.87
C ILE A 97 -24.70 44.56 -25.56
N GLY A 98 -25.54 43.69 -26.09
CA GLY A 98 -26.79 44.03 -26.79
C GLY A 98 -26.62 44.40 -28.26
N GLN A 99 -25.38 44.51 -28.77
CA GLN A 99 -25.14 44.78 -30.20
C GLN A 99 -25.38 43.54 -31.07
N ASN A 100 -25.10 42.34 -30.53
CA ASN A 100 -25.25 41.09 -31.25
C ASN A 100 -25.60 39.96 -30.28
N GLU A 101 -26.84 39.49 -30.36
CA GLU A 101 -27.38 38.44 -29.48
C GLU A 101 -26.57 37.13 -29.53
N SER A 102 -26.05 36.76 -30.70
CA SER A 102 -25.21 35.56 -30.86
C SER A 102 -23.88 35.71 -30.11
N VAL A 103 -23.28 36.90 -30.16
CA VAL A 103 -22.04 37.19 -29.42
C VAL A 103 -22.29 37.21 -27.91
N ASP A 104 -23.41 37.77 -27.46
CA ASP A 104 -23.79 37.80 -26.05
C ASP A 104 -24.08 36.39 -25.51
N ALA A 105 -24.76 35.55 -26.29
CA ALA A 105 -24.98 34.14 -25.94
C ALA A 105 -23.65 33.38 -25.82
N ARG A 106 -22.71 33.61 -26.75
CA ARG A 106 -21.38 33.01 -26.69
C ARG A 106 -20.59 33.50 -25.47
N ARG A 107 -20.61 34.81 -25.19
CA ARG A 107 -19.97 35.41 -24.00
C ARG A 107 -20.47 34.75 -22.72
N LEU A 108 -21.79 34.64 -22.56
CA LEU A 108 -22.41 34.00 -21.40
C LEU A 108 -22.01 32.52 -21.29
N GLY A 109 -21.92 31.80 -22.41
CA GLY A 109 -21.43 30.43 -22.46
C GLY A 109 -20.00 30.30 -21.92
N LEU A 110 -19.09 31.11 -22.44
CA LEU A 110 -17.68 31.13 -22.01
C LEU A 110 -17.54 31.50 -20.53
N GLU A 111 -18.27 32.51 -20.05
CA GLU A 111 -18.25 32.91 -18.63
C GLU A 111 -18.72 31.78 -17.71
N ARG A 112 -19.78 31.05 -18.12
CA ARG A 112 -20.29 29.90 -17.37
C ARG A 112 -19.27 28.76 -17.33
N GLU A 113 -18.63 28.44 -18.44
CA GLU A 113 -17.58 27.40 -18.51
C GLU A 113 -16.37 27.77 -17.65
N ILE A 114 -15.91 29.02 -17.70
CA ILE A 114 -14.83 29.53 -16.82
C ILE A 114 -15.21 29.35 -15.35
N LEU A 115 -16.45 29.70 -14.97
CA LEU A 115 -16.92 29.53 -13.60
C LEU A 115 -17.02 28.05 -13.19
N ALA A 116 -17.38 27.16 -14.12
CA ALA A 116 -17.41 25.71 -13.90
C ALA A 116 -16.00 25.18 -13.63
N HIS A 117 -15.03 25.46 -14.50
CA HIS A 117 -13.63 25.06 -14.30
C HIS A 117 -13.02 25.66 -13.02
N LYS A 118 -13.32 26.92 -12.69
CA LYS A 118 -12.90 27.52 -11.42
C LYS A 118 -13.48 26.79 -10.20
N ARG A 119 -14.68 26.21 -10.31
CA ARG A 119 -15.26 25.36 -9.27
C ARG A 119 -14.53 24.02 -9.19
N GLU A 120 -14.39 23.32 -10.30
CA GLU A 120 -13.68 22.04 -10.37
C GLU A 120 -12.25 22.14 -9.81
N ARG A 121 -11.56 23.25 -10.10
CA ARG A 121 -10.25 23.56 -9.53
C ARG A 121 -10.27 23.61 -8.00
N ARG A 122 -11.26 24.28 -7.41
CA ARG A 122 -11.41 24.34 -5.94
C ARG A 122 -11.75 22.97 -5.37
N ASP A 123 -12.62 22.23 -6.04
CA ASP A 123 -13.01 20.89 -5.60
C ASP A 123 -11.82 19.92 -5.63
N GLU A 124 -10.95 20.02 -6.64
CA GLU A 124 -9.71 19.24 -6.71
C GLU A 124 -8.72 19.62 -5.59
N ILE A 125 -8.57 20.90 -5.28
CA ILE A 125 -7.73 21.35 -4.14
C ILE A 125 -8.25 20.75 -2.82
N VAL A 126 -9.57 20.78 -2.61
CA VAL A 126 -10.19 20.21 -1.40
C VAL A 126 -10.01 18.71 -1.35
N ARG A 127 -10.27 17.98 -2.45
CA ARG A 127 -10.07 16.53 -2.53
C ARG A 127 -8.62 16.14 -2.24
N ARG A 128 -7.66 16.79 -2.89
CA ARG A 128 -6.23 16.58 -2.62
C ARG A 128 -5.90 16.76 -1.14
N TRP A 129 -6.38 17.84 -0.53
CA TRP A 129 -6.13 18.11 0.88
C TRP A 129 -6.74 17.03 1.79
N GLN A 130 -7.96 16.60 1.52
CA GLN A 130 -8.64 15.54 2.28
C GLN A 130 -7.86 14.22 2.20
N ASP A 131 -7.46 13.80 1.00
CA ASP A 131 -6.74 12.55 0.79
C ASP A 131 -5.36 12.57 1.45
N LEU A 132 -4.59 13.63 1.24
CA LEU A 132 -3.27 13.77 1.88
C LEU A 132 -3.39 13.82 3.40
N SER A 133 -4.41 14.49 3.93
CA SER A 133 -4.66 14.53 5.37
C SER A 133 -4.98 13.15 5.95
N ALA A 134 -5.75 12.33 5.22
CA ALA A 134 -6.04 10.95 5.61
C ALA A 134 -4.78 10.08 5.61
N LEU A 135 -3.96 10.18 4.55
CA LEU A 135 -2.69 9.46 4.43
C LEU A 135 -1.70 9.86 5.52
N VAL A 136 -1.59 11.16 5.84
CA VAL A 136 -0.73 11.65 6.93
C VAL A 136 -1.14 11.06 8.29
N ARG A 137 -2.45 10.98 8.57
CA ARG A 137 -2.94 10.35 9.80
C ARG A 137 -2.58 8.86 9.83
N ARG A 138 -2.89 8.14 8.75
CA ARG A 138 -2.57 6.71 8.64
C ARG A 138 -1.07 6.44 8.82
N ARG A 139 -0.22 7.28 8.22
CA ARG A 139 1.24 7.21 8.37
C ARG A 139 1.67 7.40 9.82
N ARG A 140 1.08 8.37 10.53
CA ARG A 140 1.37 8.62 11.94
C ARG A 140 1.03 7.39 12.78
N ASP A 141 -0.13 6.79 12.56
CA ASP A 141 -0.57 5.60 13.31
C ASP A 141 0.41 4.43 13.10
N LEU A 142 0.83 4.18 11.85
CA LEU A 142 1.82 3.14 11.53
C LEU A 142 3.18 3.38 12.17
N ILE A 143 3.62 4.65 12.24
CA ILE A 143 4.88 5.00 12.91
C ILE A 143 4.77 4.75 14.41
N MET A 144 3.65 5.14 15.03
CA MET A 144 3.42 4.91 16.45
C MET A 144 3.44 3.41 16.78
N GLU A 145 2.69 2.58 16.03
CA GLU A 145 2.67 1.12 16.21
C GLU A 145 4.08 0.52 16.05
N ARG A 146 4.84 0.98 15.05
CA ARG A 146 6.21 0.50 14.84
C ARG A 146 7.13 0.84 16.01
N GLU A 147 7.06 2.06 16.54
CA GLU A 147 7.91 2.47 17.66
C GLU A 147 7.50 1.77 18.97
N GLU A 148 6.21 1.54 19.20
CA GLU A 148 5.72 0.72 20.31
C GLU A 148 6.31 -0.70 20.25
N LEU A 149 6.25 -1.35 19.08
CA LEU A 149 6.81 -2.70 18.92
C LEU A 149 8.32 -2.74 19.08
N LYS A 150 9.06 -1.74 18.57
CA LYS A 150 10.51 -1.64 18.80
C LYS A 150 10.86 -1.47 20.28
N ASN A 151 10.07 -0.71 21.02
CA ASN A 151 10.29 -0.51 22.45
C ASN A 151 10.03 -1.81 23.22
N LEU A 152 8.96 -2.55 22.87
CA LEU A 152 8.67 -3.86 23.45
C LEU A 152 9.75 -4.90 23.12
N GLU A 153 10.23 -4.93 21.87
CA GLU A 153 11.32 -5.81 21.44
C GLU A 153 12.60 -5.55 22.27
N LYS A 154 12.97 -4.29 22.47
CA LYS A 154 14.12 -3.91 23.32
C LYS A 154 13.94 -4.29 24.79
N MET A 155 12.73 -4.18 25.33
CA MET A 155 12.46 -4.59 26.72
C MET A 155 12.55 -6.11 26.93
N LEU A 156 12.23 -6.89 25.90
CA LEU A 156 12.20 -8.36 25.95
C LEU A 156 13.53 -9.00 25.55
N ALA A 157 14.42 -8.26 24.89
CA ALA A 157 15.79 -8.65 24.55
C ALA A 157 16.83 -7.85 25.37
N PRO A 158 16.97 -8.10 26.69
CA PRO A 158 17.99 -7.45 27.52
C PRO A 158 19.41 -7.87 27.16
#